data_AF-A0A2K5DMY7-F1
#
_entry.id   AF-A0A2K5DMY7-F1
#
_cell.length_a   1.000
_cell.length_b   1.000
_cell.length_c   1.000
_cell.angle_alpha   90.00
_cell.angle_beta   90.00
_cell.angle_gamma   90.00
#
_symmetry.space_group_name_H-M   'P 1'
#
loop_
_entity.id
_entity.type
_entity.pdbx_description
1 polymer ?
#
loop_
_entity_poly.entity_id
_entity_poly.type
_entity_poly.pdbx_seq_one_letter_code
_entity_poly.pdbx_strand_id
1 'polypeptide(L)'
;MAEASSANLGRGCEEKRHEESSPESVPPGTTISRVKLLDTMVDTFLQKLVAAGSAGPRLPSGGQPVKQAFSWAACRLPRGRKAMGSEFEPSSTRAFRLPHSLCPLWPSRRPSGIPEKDLHSAMAPYFLQQRDTLRRHVQKQEAENRQLADAVLAGRRELEELQLQVQARQQAWQALHREQKELVAVLREPE
;
A
#
# COMPACT_ATOMS: atom_id res chain seq x y z
N MET A 1 25.99 21.10 24.06
CA MET A 1 27.40 20.72 24.34
C MET A 1 27.40 19.38 25.04
N ALA A 2 27.88 18.35 24.36
CA ALA A 2 28.57 17.15 24.88
C ALA A 2 28.49 16.06 23.79
N GLU A 3 29.51 16.10 22.93
CA GLU A 3 29.89 15.03 22.03
C GLU A 3 30.64 13.91 22.80
N ALA A 4 30.99 12.88 22.04
CA ALA A 4 31.92 11.77 22.32
C ALA A 4 31.25 10.53 22.94
N SER A 5 31.61 9.30 22.57
CA SER A 5 32.91 8.87 22.07
C SER A 5 32.77 7.51 21.37
N SER A 6 33.33 7.39 20.16
CA SER A 6 33.53 6.14 19.45
C SER A 6 34.83 5.48 19.92
N ALA A 7 34.73 4.26 20.47
CA ALA A 7 35.88 3.45 20.84
C ALA A 7 36.23 2.46 19.71
N ASN A 8 37.27 2.81 18.96
CA ASN A 8 38.04 1.92 18.10
C ASN A 8 39.00 1.08 18.96
N LEU A 9 38.86 -0.24 18.93
CA LEU A 9 39.90 -1.24 19.22
C LEU A 9 39.61 -2.41 18.26
N GLY A 10 40.36 -2.65 17.20
CA GLY A 10 41.80 -2.92 17.25
C GLY A 10 42.02 -4.41 17.51
N ARG A 11 41.74 -5.26 16.50
CA ARG A 11 42.23 -6.65 16.48
C ARG A 11 42.49 -7.07 15.04
N GLY A 12 43.76 -6.96 14.64
CA GLY A 12 44.29 -7.64 13.47
C GLY A 12 44.41 -9.14 13.73
N CYS A 13 44.08 -9.96 12.73
CA CYS A 13 44.45 -11.36 12.70
C CYS A 13 44.56 -11.81 11.24
N GLU A 14 45.82 -11.89 10.82
CA GLU A 14 46.44 -12.75 9.80
C GLU A 14 45.72 -13.04 8.47
N GLU A 15 46.30 -12.41 7.45
CA GLU A 15 46.32 -12.82 6.06
C GLU A 15 46.87 -14.26 5.91
N LYS A 16 46.05 -15.18 5.42
CA LYS A 16 46.53 -16.41 4.78
C LYS A 16 45.85 -16.58 3.42
N ARG A 17 46.64 -16.28 2.38
CA ARG A 17 46.45 -16.75 1.00
C ARG A 17 46.34 -18.27 0.98
N HIS A 18 45.24 -18.77 0.44
CA HIS A 18 45.23 -20.02 -0.32
C HIS A 18 44.47 -19.73 -1.61
N GLU A 19 45.23 -19.60 -2.71
CA GLU A 19 44.71 -19.94 -4.04
C GLU A 19 44.38 -21.43 -4.04
N GLU A 20 43.18 -21.79 -4.47
CA GLU A 20 43.01 -22.78 -5.55
C GLU A 20 41.51 -22.98 -5.86
N SER A 21 41.24 -22.96 -7.16
CA SER A 21 40.04 -23.47 -7.84
C SER A 21 38.71 -22.75 -7.62
N SER A 22 38.56 -21.65 -8.37
CA SER A 22 37.28 -21.18 -8.87
C SER A 22 36.64 -22.26 -9.76
N PRO A 23 35.45 -22.81 -9.47
CA PRO A 23 34.67 -23.45 -10.50
C PRO A 23 34.06 -22.34 -11.35
N GLU A 24 34.71 -22.14 -12.49
CA GLU A 24 34.13 -21.79 -13.78
C GLU A 24 32.74 -21.13 -13.73
N SER A 25 32.77 -19.83 -13.96
CA SER A 25 31.62 -18.95 -14.20
C SER A 25 30.61 -19.58 -15.18
N VAL A 26 29.50 -20.07 -14.65
CA VAL A 26 28.25 -20.21 -15.42
C VAL A 26 27.53 -18.88 -15.33
N PRO A 27 27.19 -18.21 -16.45
CA PRO A 27 26.53 -16.91 -16.40
C PRO A 27 25.09 -17.09 -15.86
N PRO A 28 24.70 -16.49 -14.72
CA PRO A 28 23.33 -16.51 -14.26
C PRO A 28 22.63 -15.30 -14.88
N GLY A 29 22.17 -15.43 -16.12
CA GLY A 29 21.69 -14.25 -16.84
C GLY A 29 20.71 -14.48 -17.98
N THR A 30 20.36 -15.72 -18.29
CA THR A 30 19.20 -15.97 -19.14
C THR A 30 17.96 -15.93 -18.26
N THR A 31 17.15 -14.88 -18.39
CA THR A 31 15.79 -14.84 -17.88
C THR A 31 14.97 -15.89 -18.63
N ILE A 32 15.18 -17.16 -18.30
CA ILE A 32 14.45 -18.28 -18.86
C ILE A 32 13.00 -18.09 -18.39
N SER A 33 12.09 -17.97 -19.35
CA SER A 33 10.66 -17.92 -19.04
C SER A 33 10.28 -19.09 -18.13
N ARG A 34 9.41 -18.86 -17.14
CA ARG A 34 8.96 -19.92 -16.20
C ARG A 34 8.49 -21.18 -16.94
N VAL A 35 7.87 -21.01 -18.11
CA VAL A 35 7.43 -22.11 -18.98
C VAL A 35 8.63 -22.86 -19.56
N LYS A 36 9.63 -22.15 -20.08
CA LYS A 36 10.85 -22.77 -20.62
C LYS A 36 11.66 -23.50 -19.55
N LEU A 37 11.65 -23.00 -18.31
CA LEU A 37 12.27 -23.69 -17.18
C LEU A 37 11.53 -24.98 -16.85
N LEU A 38 10.18 -24.94 -16.82
CA LEU A 38 9.36 -26.13 -16.62
C LEU A 38 9.58 -27.17 -17.72
N ASP A 39 9.52 -26.78 -19.00
CA ASP A 39 9.77 -27.67 -20.14
C ASP A 39 11.14 -28.34 -20.03
N THR A 40 12.18 -27.55 -19.73
CA THR A 40 13.54 -28.06 -19.56
C THR A 40 13.64 -29.04 -18.38
N MET A 41 12.97 -28.76 -17.25
CA MET A 41 12.94 -29.67 -16.10
C MET A 41 12.22 -30.98 -16.45
N VAL A 42 11.13 -30.92 -17.22
CA VAL A 42 10.39 -32.11 -17.67
C VAL A 42 11.23 -32.93 -18.65
N ASP A 43 11.85 -32.29 -19.65
CA ASP A 43 12.68 -32.97 -20.64
C ASP A 43 13.89 -33.65 -19.98
N THR A 44 14.58 -32.94 -19.08
CA THR A 44 15.70 -33.50 -18.33
C THR A 44 15.27 -34.63 -17.38
N PHE A 45 14.08 -34.54 -16.78
CA PHE A 45 13.51 -35.63 -15.99
C PHE A 45 13.25 -36.88 -16.84
N LEU A 46 12.60 -36.73 -18.00
CA LEU A 46 12.33 -37.84 -18.92
C LEU A 46 13.61 -38.46 -19.47
N GLN A 47 14.59 -37.63 -19.82
CA GLN A 47 15.91 -38.09 -20.27
C GLN A 47 16.61 -38.94 -19.21
N LYS A 48 16.58 -38.50 -17.94
CA LYS A 48 17.14 -39.26 -16.81
C LYS A 48 16.40 -40.59 -16.57
N LEU A 49 15.08 -40.60 -16.73
CA LEU A 49 14.26 -41.79 -16.55
C LEU A 49 14.54 -42.85 -17.63
N VAL A 50 14.67 -42.43 -18.90
CA VAL A 50 15.05 -43.31 -20.02
C VAL A 50 16.48 -43.86 -19.85
N ALA A 51 17.42 -43.02 -19.41
CA ALA A 51 18.80 -43.45 -19.17
C ALA A 51 18.90 -44.50 -18.05
N ALA A 52 18.12 -44.35 -16.98
CA ALA A 52 18.05 -45.33 -15.88
C ALA A 52 17.43 -46.67 -16.31
N GLY A 53 16.44 -46.65 -17.22
CA GLY A 53 15.81 -47.86 -17.76
C GLY A 53 16.68 -48.65 -18.75
N SER A 54 17.68 -48.01 -19.35
CA SER A 54 18.59 -48.63 -20.33
C SER A 54 19.83 -49.29 -19.70
N ALA A 55 20.09 -49.06 -18.41
CA ALA A 55 21.31 -49.48 -17.71
C ALA A 55 21.04 -50.25 -16.39
N GLY A 56 19.98 -51.06 -16.33
CA GLY A 56 19.82 -52.10 -15.29
C GLY A 56 20.60 -53.37 -15.66
N PRO A 57 21.17 -54.14 -14.69
CA PRO A 57 21.98 -55.31 -15.01
C PRO A 57 21.14 -56.36 -15.75
N ARG A 58 21.57 -56.74 -16.96
CA ARG A 58 21.19 -58.03 -17.54
C ARG A 58 21.66 -59.12 -16.59
N LEU A 59 20.75 -59.71 -15.84
CA LEU A 59 20.98 -61.05 -15.29
C LEU A 59 20.86 -62.07 -16.44
N PRO A 60 21.74 -63.09 -16.49
CA PRO A 60 21.72 -64.09 -17.54
C PRO A 60 20.72 -65.17 -17.15
N SER A 61 19.66 -65.37 -17.93
CA SER A 61 18.96 -66.65 -17.92
C SER A 61 18.37 -66.93 -19.30
N GLY A 62 18.81 -68.06 -19.84
CA GLY A 62 18.70 -68.45 -21.24
C GLY A 62 17.28 -68.69 -21.74
N GLY A 63 17.16 -68.60 -23.06
CA GLY A 63 15.98 -68.98 -23.84
C GLY A 63 16.09 -68.43 -25.26
N GLN A 64 16.08 -69.32 -26.24
CA GLN A 64 16.36 -69.12 -27.66
C GLN A 64 15.51 -68.06 -28.41
N PRO A 65 15.93 -67.64 -29.64
CA PRO A 65 15.27 -66.57 -30.36
C PRO A 65 14.04 -67.08 -31.13
N VAL A 66 12.85 -66.66 -30.72
CA VAL A 66 11.66 -66.76 -31.58
C VAL A 66 11.71 -65.61 -32.58
N LYS A 67 12.41 -65.83 -33.70
CA LYS A 67 12.18 -65.07 -34.94
C LYS A 67 10.76 -65.38 -35.41
N GLN A 68 9.78 -64.59 -34.97
CA GLN A 68 8.45 -64.35 -35.56
C GLN A 68 7.48 -64.03 -34.43
N ALA A 69 7.20 -62.75 -34.21
CA ALA A 69 5.89 -62.24 -33.78
C ALA A 69 5.98 -60.74 -33.43
N PHE A 70 6.39 -59.87 -34.35
CA PHE A 70 6.04 -58.43 -34.30
C PHE A 70 6.20 -57.78 -35.69
N SER A 71 5.72 -58.49 -36.71
CA SER A 71 5.17 -57.88 -37.92
C SER A 71 3.73 -58.31 -37.89
N TRP A 72 2.79 -57.38 -37.71
CA TRP A 72 1.31 -57.48 -37.87
C TRP A 72 0.55 -56.40 -37.07
N ALA A 73 1.22 -55.46 -36.40
CA ALA A 73 0.58 -54.29 -35.79
C ALA A 73 0.86 -52.95 -36.50
N ALA A 74 1.53 -52.97 -37.66
CA ALA A 74 1.86 -51.75 -38.42
C ALA A 74 0.88 -51.43 -39.57
N CYS A 75 -0.10 -52.28 -39.89
CA CYS A 75 -0.95 -52.06 -41.08
C CYS A 75 -2.40 -52.57 -40.90
N ARG A 76 -3.17 -52.05 -39.94
CA ARG A 76 -4.64 -51.96 -40.07
C ARG A 76 -5.27 -51.09 -38.99
N LEU A 77 -5.50 -49.81 -39.28
CA LEU A 77 -6.74 -49.10 -38.96
C LEU A 77 -6.75 -47.70 -39.62
N PRO A 78 -7.68 -47.46 -40.56
CA PRO A 78 -7.86 -46.16 -41.18
C PRO A 78 -8.71 -45.24 -40.30
N ARG A 79 -8.27 -43.97 -40.21
CA ARG A 79 -9.08 -42.74 -40.26
C ARG A 79 -10.47 -42.80 -39.57
N GLY A 80 -10.53 -42.46 -38.28
CA GLY A 80 -11.81 -42.34 -37.58
C GLY A 80 -11.72 -41.93 -36.12
N ARG A 81 -11.19 -40.74 -35.82
CA ARG A 81 -11.41 -40.06 -34.53
C ARG A 81 -11.57 -38.55 -34.78
N LYS A 82 -12.79 -38.13 -35.09
CA LYS A 82 -13.27 -36.78 -34.80
C LYS A 82 -13.95 -36.81 -33.43
N ALA A 83 -13.77 -35.72 -32.69
CA ALA A 83 -14.46 -35.38 -31.44
C ALA A 83 -14.14 -36.24 -30.21
N MET A 84 -13.05 -35.91 -29.54
CA MET A 84 -12.90 -35.91 -28.07
C MET A 84 -11.58 -35.19 -27.77
N GLY A 85 -11.65 -33.87 -27.92
CA GLY A 85 -10.53 -32.94 -27.74
C GLY A 85 -11.13 -31.58 -27.43
N SER A 86 -11.98 -31.52 -26.41
CA SER A 86 -12.57 -30.26 -25.94
C SER A 86 -12.99 -30.41 -24.48
N GLU A 87 -12.07 -30.78 -23.59
CA GLU A 87 -12.31 -30.66 -22.15
C GLU A 87 -10.98 -30.70 -21.38
N PHE A 88 -10.05 -29.87 -21.81
CA PHE A 88 -9.03 -29.36 -20.90
C PHE A 88 -8.78 -27.91 -21.31
N GLU A 89 -9.71 -27.05 -20.94
CA GLU A 89 -9.44 -25.61 -20.86
C GLU A 89 -8.32 -25.46 -19.83
N PRO A 90 -7.08 -25.12 -20.21
CA PRO A 90 -6.07 -24.81 -19.22
C PRO A 90 -6.57 -23.57 -18.50
N SER A 91 -7.01 -23.75 -17.25
CA SER A 91 -7.36 -22.66 -16.35
C SER A 91 -6.30 -21.59 -16.48
N SER A 92 -6.69 -20.49 -17.12
CA SER A 92 -5.96 -19.27 -17.41
C SER A 92 -4.57 -19.22 -16.76
N THR A 93 -3.55 -19.77 -17.43
CA THR A 93 -2.16 -19.75 -16.95
C THR A 93 -1.52 -18.38 -17.18
N ARG A 94 -2.32 -17.33 -17.38
CA ARG A 94 -1.89 -16.03 -17.88
C ARG A 94 -2.20 -14.91 -16.89
N ALA A 95 -1.40 -14.86 -15.82
CA ALA A 95 -1.01 -13.61 -15.16
C ALA A 95 -0.03 -13.88 -13.99
N PHE A 96 1.20 -14.29 -14.28
CA PHE A 96 2.28 -14.04 -13.32
C PHE A 96 2.66 -12.56 -13.42
N ARG A 97 2.05 -11.72 -12.57
CA ARG A 97 2.45 -10.33 -12.43
C ARG A 97 3.79 -10.27 -11.67
N LEU A 98 4.87 -10.06 -12.41
CA LEU A 98 6.08 -9.39 -11.94
C LEU A 98 6.35 -8.35 -13.05
N PRO A 99 6.54 -7.04 -12.77
CA PRO A 99 7.40 -6.51 -11.70
C PRO A 99 6.93 -5.19 -11.04
N HIS A 100 7.28 -4.94 -9.78
CA HIS A 100 7.67 -3.58 -9.36
C HIS A 100 9.10 -3.72 -8.87
N SER A 101 10.01 -3.15 -9.65
CA SER A 101 11.45 -3.11 -9.41
C SER A 101 11.75 -2.79 -7.94
N LEU A 102 12.38 -3.74 -7.24
CA LEU A 102 13.04 -3.55 -5.96
C LEU A 102 12.23 -2.76 -4.92
N CYS A 103 11.11 -3.33 -4.45
CA CYS A 103 10.61 -2.95 -3.13
C CYS A 103 11.68 -3.30 -2.09
N PRO A 104 12.17 -2.35 -1.27
CA PRO A 104 13.28 -2.59 -0.37
C PRO A 104 12.88 -3.65 0.64
N LEU A 105 13.58 -4.79 0.64
CA LEU A 105 13.78 -5.77 1.73
C LEU A 105 12.64 -6.13 2.71
N TRP A 106 11.38 -5.82 2.43
CA TRP A 106 10.26 -6.22 3.28
C TRP A 106 9.70 -7.54 2.79
N PRO A 107 9.57 -8.57 3.66
CA PRO A 107 8.91 -9.81 3.31
C PRO A 107 7.53 -9.49 2.72
N SER A 108 7.24 -10.00 1.53
CA SER A 108 5.94 -9.82 0.88
C SER A 108 4.82 -10.20 1.86
N ARG A 109 3.95 -9.24 2.18
CA ARG A 109 2.90 -9.39 3.22
C ARG A 109 1.99 -10.56 2.83
N ARG A 110 2.13 -11.67 3.56
CA ARG A 110 1.22 -12.81 3.45
C ARG A 110 -0.02 -12.55 4.32
N PRO A 111 -1.19 -13.10 3.96
CA PRO A 111 -2.33 -13.13 4.85
C PRO A 111 -1.90 -13.69 6.21
N SER A 112 -2.32 -13.03 7.28
CA SER A 112 -1.91 -13.42 8.62
C SER A 112 -2.61 -14.68 9.11
N GLY A 113 -3.67 -15.10 8.42
CA GLY A 113 -4.57 -16.18 8.85
C GLY A 113 -5.59 -15.73 9.89
N ILE A 114 -5.58 -14.44 10.26
CA ILE A 114 -6.54 -13.83 11.18
C ILE A 114 -7.41 -12.87 10.37
N PRO A 115 -8.68 -13.22 10.09
CA PRO A 115 -9.51 -12.48 9.15
C PRO A 115 -9.73 -11.03 9.58
N GLU A 116 -9.87 -10.75 10.88
CA GLU A 116 -10.05 -9.40 11.41
C GLU A 116 -8.85 -8.51 11.10
N LYS A 117 -7.63 -9.05 11.27
CA LYS A 117 -6.39 -8.30 11.03
C LYS A 117 -6.19 -7.99 9.56
N ASP A 118 -6.48 -8.95 8.70
CA ASP A 118 -6.34 -8.80 7.26
C ASP A 118 -7.42 -7.84 6.71
N LEU A 119 -8.65 -7.92 7.23
CA LEU A 119 -9.73 -6.98 6.92
C LEU A 119 -9.39 -5.57 7.38
N HIS A 120 -8.91 -5.40 8.61
CA HIS A 120 -8.50 -4.09 9.14
C HIS A 120 -7.40 -3.49 8.27
N SER A 121 -6.40 -4.28 7.87
CA SER A 121 -5.34 -3.80 6.97
C SER A 121 -5.88 -3.39 5.59
N ALA A 122 -6.84 -4.13 5.06
CA ALA A 122 -7.46 -3.81 3.76
C ALA A 122 -8.34 -2.57 3.84
N MET A 123 -9.07 -2.39 4.95
CA MET A 123 -10.02 -1.29 5.15
C MET A 123 -9.39 -0.01 5.70
N ALA A 124 -8.25 -0.10 6.41
CA ALA A 124 -7.54 1.02 7.01
C ALA A 124 -7.43 2.28 6.13
N PRO A 125 -7.03 2.21 4.83
CA PRO A 125 -6.92 3.42 4.02
C PRO A 125 -8.24 4.20 3.90
N TYR A 126 -9.38 3.51 3.83
CA TYR A 126 -10.69 4.15 3.70
C TYR A 126 -11.11 4.87 4.99
N PHE A 127 -10.91 4.22 6.14
CA PHE A 127 -11.25 4.84 7.43
C PHE A 127 -10.32 6.02 7.76
N LEU A 128 -9.05 5.95 7.38
CA LEU A 128 -8.12 7.08 7.52
C LEU A 128 -8.57 8.24 6.63
N GLN A 129 -8.91 7.99 5.35
CA GLN A 129 -9.43 9.01 4.45
C GLN A 129 -10.72 9.64 4.98
N GLN A 130 -11.65 8.83 5.52
CA GLN A 130 -12.89 9.32 6.12
C GLN A 130 -12.61 10.23 7.32
N ARG A 131 -11.76 9.77 8.25
CA ARG A 131 -11.37 10.55 9.43
C ARG A 131 -10.74 11.88 9.04
N ASP A 132 -9.81 11.87 8.11
CA ASP A 132 -9.07 13.08 7.71
C ASP A 132 -9.98 14.07 6.96
N THR A 133 -10.98 13.56 6.23
CA THR A 133 -12.01 14.40 5.61
C THR A 133 -12.89 15.07 6.65
N LEU A 134 -13.43 14.30 7.60
CA LEU A 134 -14.25 14.84 8.70
C LEU A 134 -13.46 15.85 9.53
N ARG A 135 -12.20 15.56 9.84
CA ARG A 135 -11.32 16.47 10.59
C ARG A 135 -11.16 17.81 9.89
N ARG A 136 -10.96 17.81 8.55
CA ARG A 136 -10.89 19.05 7.78
C ARG A 136 -12.19 19.85 7.82
N HIS A 137 -13.34 19.18 7.77
CA HIS A 137 -14.64 19.86 7.83
C HIS A 137 -14.88 20.49 9.21
N VAL A 138 -14.57 19.76 10.28
CA VAL A 138 -14.67 20.29 11.65
C VAL A 138 -13.74 21.48 11.84
N GLN A 139 -12.48 21.37 11.42
CA GLN A 139 -11.51 22.47 11.53
C GLN A 139 -11.93 23.71 10.74
N LYS A 140 -12.50 23.52 9.54
CA LYS A 140 -13.06 24.61 8.74
C LYS A 140 -14.19 25.30 9.50
N GLN A 141 -15.12 24.54 10.03
CA GLN A 141 -16.26 25.10 10.78
C GLN A 141 -15.80 25.81 12.05
N GLU A 142 -14.82 25.26 12.77
CA GLU A 142 -14.26 25.90 13.97
C GLU A 142 -13.58 27.24 13.62
N ALA A 143 -12.87 27.33 12.50
CA ALA A 143 -12.25 28.57 12.07
C ALA A 143 -13.29 29.63 11.71
N GLU A 144 -14.32 29.27 10.95
CA GLU A 144 -15.44 30.17 10.61
C GLU A 144 -16.19 30.62 11.88
N ASN A 145 -16.49 29.70 12.80
CA ASN A 145 -17.16 30.02 14.05
C ASN A 145 -16.32 30.96 14.93
N ARG A 146 -14.99 30.83 14.95
CA ARG A 146 -14.10 31.77 15.65
C ARG A 146 -14.19 33.16 15.06
N GLN A 147 -14.11 33.28 13.73
CA GLN A 147 -14.24 34.57 13.04
C GLN A 147 -15.61 35.22 13.32
N LEU A 148 -16.69 34.44 13.31
CA LEU A 148 -18.03 34.92 13.65
C LEU A 148 -18.12 35.36 15.11
N ALA A 149 -17.52 34.61 16.04
CA ALA A 149 -17.48 34.98 17.45
C ALA A 149 -16.74 36.31 17.66
N ASP A 150 -15.60 36.50 16.98
CA ASP A 150 -14.84 37.75 17.02
C ASP A 150 -15.64 38.92 16.46
N ALA A 151 -16.33 38.73 15.33
CA ALA A 151 -17.21 39.74 14.74
C ALA A 151 -18.38 40.10 15.67
N VAL A 152 -18.98 39.11 16.34
CA VAL A 152 -20.04 39.34 17.32
C VAL A 152 -19.50 40.12 18.53
N LEU A 153 -18.31 39.82 19.02
CA LEU A 153 -17.69 40.57 20.11
C LEU A 153 -17.37 42.01 19.70
N ALA A 154 -16.86 42.23 18.48
CA ALA A 154 -16.66 43.56 17.93
C ALA A 154 -17.97 44.35 17.86
N GLY A 155 -19.02 43.74 17.30
CA GLY A 155 -20.35 44.37 17.23
C GLY A 155 -20.97 44.67 18.60
N ARG A 156 -20.73 43.83 19.62
CA ARG A 156 -21.17 44.15 20.99
C ARG A 156 -20.49 45.40 21.55
N ARG A 157 -19.19 45.56 21.32
CA ARG A 157 -18.45 46.76 21.75
C ARG A 157 -18.98 48.02 21.07
N GLU A 158 -19.24 47.95 19.77
CA GLU A 158 -19.84 49.06 19.02
C GLU A 158 -21.22 49.45 19.57
N LEU A 159 -22.05 48.46 19.93
CA LEU A 159 -23.35 48.72 20.55
C LEU A 159 -23.23 49.37 21.94
N GLU A 160 -22.27 48.93 22.75
CA GLU A 160 -21.98 49.56 24.06
C GLU A 160 -21.57 51.03 23.89
N GLU A 161 -20.70 51.33 22.93
CA GLU A 161 -20.29 52.71 22.63
C GLU A 161 -21.47 53.56 22.15
N LEU A 162 -22.28 53.03 21.22
CA LEU A 162 -23.49 53.72 20.75
C LEU A 162 -24.48 53.96 21.88
N GLN A 163 -24.64 53.00 22.79
CA GLN A 163 -25.51 53.15 23.94
C GLN A 163 -25.04 54.30 24.86
N LEU A 164 -23.73 54.41 25.10
CA LEU A 164 -23.16 55.53 25.84
C LEU A 164 -23.37 56.87 25.13
N GLN A 165 -23.21 56.93 23.81
CA GLN A 165 -23.45 58.15 23.03
C GLN A 165 -24.91 58.59 23.10
N VAL A 166 -25.85 57.65 22.95
CA VAL A 166 -27.29 57.92 23.06
C VAL A 166 -27.62 58.44 24.46
N GLN A 167 -27.07 57.81 25.51
CA GLN A 167 -27.28 58.24 26.88
C GLN A 167 -26.71 59.64 27.14
N ALA A 168 -25.49 59.93 26.69
CA ALA A 168 -24.86 61.24 26.82
C ALA A 168 -25.68 62.33 26.11
N ARG A 169 -26.14 62.05 24.88
CA ARG A 169 -27.01 62.97 24.14
C ARG A 169 -28.32 63.21 24.90
N GLN A 170 -28.93 62.16 25.43
CA GLN A 170 -30.16 62.29 26.23
C GLN A 170 -29.94 63.18 27.45
N GLN A 171 -28.85 62.97 28.19
CA GLN A 171 -28.51 63.79 29.36
C GLN A 171 -28.26 65.25 28.98
N ALA A 172 -27.55 65.50 27.88
CA ALA A 172 -27.34 66.86 27.36
C ALA A 172 -28.67 67.58 27.06
N TRP A 173 -29.62 66.89 26.43
CA TRP A 173 -30.96 67.45 26.19
C TRP A 173 -31.73 67.70 27.49
N GLN A 174 -31.60 66.82 28.48
CA GLN A 174 -32.21 67.04 29.79
C GLN A 174 -31.61 68.25 30.51
N ALA A 175 -30.30 68.47 30.41
CA ALA A 175 -29.64 69.63 30.98
C ALA A 175 -30.14 70.93 30.35
N LEU A 176 -30.17 71.01 29.00
CA LEU A 176 -30.71 72.16 28.28
C LEU A 176 -32.17 72.46 28.66
N HIS A 177 -32.99 71.42 28.82
CA HIS A 177 -34.38 71.57 29.26
C HIS A 177 -34.51 72.11 30.69
N ARG A 178 -33.60 71.74 31.59
CA ARG A 178 -33.55 72.28 32.96
C ARG A 178 -33.15 73.74 32.96
N GLU A 179 -32.08 74.08 32.23
CA GLU A 179 -31.64 75.47 32.05
C GLU A 179 -32.75 76.34 31.47
N GLN A 180 -33.46 75.84 30.45
CA GLN A 180 -34.61 76.56 29.89
C GLN A 180 -35.69 76.85 30.94
N LYS A 181 -36.02 75.87 31.80
CA LYS A 181 -37.00 76.06 32.87
C LYS A 181 -36.53 77.09 33.90
N GLU A 182 -35.26 77.05 34.27
CA GLU A 182 -34.66 78.02 35.20
C GLU A 182 -34.68 79.43 34.61
N LEU A 183 -34.30 79.60 33.34
CA LEU A 183 -34.39 80.88 32.64
C LEU A 183 -35.82 81.42 32.61
N VAL A 184 -36.80 80.58 32.30
CA VAL A 184 -38.22 80.98 32.33
C VAL A 184 -38.67 81.37 33.73
N ALA A 185 -38.18 80.70 34.78
CA ALA A 185 -38.49 81.05 36.15
C ALA A 185 -37.87 82.40 36.57
N VAL A 186 -36.65 82.71 36.15
CA VAL A 186 -36.00 84.01 36.41
C VAL A 186 -36.69 85.15 35.65
N LEU A 187 -37.13 84.90 34.42
CA LEU A 187 -37.85 85.88 33.60
C LEU A 187 -39.29 86.10 34.04
N ARG A 188 -39.88 85.19 34.82
CA ARG A 188 -41.13 85.43 35.54
C ARG A 188 -40.81 86.20 36.82
N GLU A 189 -41.00 87.51 36.81
CA GLU A 189 -40.91 88.32 38.04
C GLU A 189 -41.88 87.80 39.12
N PRO A 190 -41.48 87.78 40.41
CA PRO A 190 -42.41 87.54 41.49
C PRO A 190 -43.27 88.81 41.65
N GLU A 191 -44.59 88.66 41.50
CA GLU A 191 -45.54 89.69 41.94
C GLU A 191 -45.51 89.90 43.46
#